data_AF-A0A8T5U5T3-F1
#
_entry.id   AF-A0A8T5U5T3-F1
#
_cell.length_a   1.000
_cell.length_b   1.000
_cell.length_c   1.000
_cell.angle_alpha   90.00
_cell.angle_beta   90.00
_cell.angle_gamma   90.00
#
_symmetry.space_group_name_H-M   'P 1'
#
loop_
_entity.id
_entity.type
_entity.pdbx_description
1 polymer ?
#
loop_
_entity_poly.entity_id
_entity_poly.type
_entity_poly.pdbx_seq_one_letter_code
_entity_poly.pdbx_strand_id
1 'polypeptide(L)'
;MPTFGHLFYGFCLLLPLMYYTRNKFSYKIAFVFMVNNIYGPDIVGLYFVTPFHSILGFLLLAILYSLVFSYGSRFSLVRSEKGFPLKFEDSGIRELNWLNAYCVTAAGGLSHFFIDQFFHYGTNMTIWEGISISLEEMLDWSGLAYHSVSVYMLIGETIVVITLLLSLFFFMKGFKDTAKLFAISTALSVLLLVFLSTETFGGEREYAVLLCSAVYILAPLFLLFYVARNVEEKPNEVADVPKIKRTTLLKIVAIIGIVVGLFYVLYSSLAIFMSDLIASLVGTSDPAQIASIQVLGFYYITFALMILIGSIGLFFKKNIFRYLVIIGCSYFLIFGFPLAIAFFLCEKEVKEIFNKRD
;
A
#
# COMPACT_ATOMS: atom_id res chain seq x y z
N MET A 1 13.62 6.14 -2.69
CA MET A 1 12.82 4.91 -2.80
C MET A 1 13.30 4.07 -3.99
N PRO A 2 13.68 2.79 -3.81
CA PRO A 2 14.08 1.90 -4.90
C PRO A 2 12.86 1.40 -5.70
N THR A 3 12.32 2.24 -6.58
CA THR A 3 11.04 2.04 -7.27
C THR A 3 10.90 0.71 -8.02
N PHE A 4 11.94 0.30 -8.76
CA PHE A 4 11.92 -1.00 -9.44
C PHE A 4 12.02 -2.19 -8.49
N GLY A 5 12.69 -2.00 -7.34
CA GLY A 5 12.77 -3.01 -6.27
C GLY A 5 11.40 -3.31 -5.69
N HIS A 6 10.62 -2.26 -5.38
CA HIS A 6 9.23 -2.39 -4.95
C HIS A 6 8.39 -3.15 -5.97
N LEU A 7 8.46 -2.77 -7.26
CA LEU A 7 7.73 -3.47 -8.33
C LEU A 7 8.08 -4.97 -8.37
N PHE A 8 9.38 -5.29 -8.40
CA PHE A 8 9.84 -6.66 -8.52
C PHE A 8 9.44 -7.50 -7.30
N TYR A 9 9.66 -7.00 -6.08
CA TYR A 9 9.25 -7.66 -4.85
C TYR A 9 7.74 -7.92 -4.82
N GLY A 10 6.94 -6.92 -5.18
CA GLY A 10 5.50 -7.07 -5.20
C GLY A 10 5.03 -8.16 -6.16
N PHE A 11 5.63 -8.25 -7.35
CA PHE A 11 5.36 -9.34 -8.29
C PHE A 11 5.83 -10.71 -7.78
N CYS A 12 6.95 -10.79 -7.06
CA CYS A 12 7.40 -12.04 -6.44
C CYS A 12 6.40 -12.60 -5.42
N LEU A 13 5.65 -11.75 -4.72
CA LEU A 13 4.58 -12.18 -3.82
C LEU A 13 3.27 -12.47 -4.57
N LEU A 14 2.90 -11.63 -5.54
CA LEU A 14 1.62 -11.73 -6.24
C LEU A 14 1.56 -12.84 -7.27
N LEU A 15 2.62 -13.08 -8.06
CA LEU A 15 2.57 -14.06 -9.15
C LEU A 15 2.30 -15.48 -8.64
N PRO A 16 2.97 -15.99 -7.58
CA PRO A 16 2.62 -17.29 -7.01
C PRO A 16 1.18 -17.30 -6.48
N LEU A 17 0.77 -16.25 -5.77
CA LEU A 17 -0.58 -16.16 -5.22
C LEU A 17 -1.65 -16.21 -6.32
N MET A 18 -1.51 -15.40 -7.36
CA MET A 18 -2.41 -15.38 -8.52
C MET A 18 -2.39 -16.73 -9.26
N TYR A 19 -1.23 -17.37 -9.39
CA TYR A 19 -1.12 -18.69 -10.00
C TYR A 19 -1.91 -19.76 -9.22
N TYR A 20 -1.74 -19.81 -7.89
CA TYR A 20 -2.41 -20.81 -7.05
C TYR A 20 -3.89 -20.54 -6.82
N THR A 21 -4.28 -19.27 -6.75
CA THR A 21 -5.68 -18.86 -6.55
C THR A 21 -6.48 -18.79 -7.86
N ARG A 22 -5.81 -18.88 -9.02
CA ARG A 22 -6.42 -18.80 -10.37
C ARG A 22 -7.24 -17.52 -10.51
N ASN A 23 -8.49 -17.61 -10.98
CA ASN A 23 -9.37 -16.45 -11.22
C ASN A 23 -9.95 -15.83 -9.93
N LYS A 24 -9.58 -16.32 -8.74
CA LYS A 24 -10.18 -15.89 -7.47
C LYS A 24 -9.49 -14.68 -6.85
N PHE A 25 -8.19 -14.51 -7.10
CA PHE A 25 -7.47 -13.28 -6.77
C PHE A 25 -7.35 -12.43 -8.02
N SER A 26 -8.26 -11.47 -8.19
CA SER A 26 -8.27 -10.68 -9.44
C SER A 26 -7.12 -9.68 -9.51
N TYR A 27 -6.90 -9.18 -10.72
CA TYR A 27 -5.96 -8.10 -10.96
C TYR A 27 -6.31 -6.81 -10.20
N LYS A 28 -7.56 -6.62 -9.77
CA LYS A 28 -7.96 -5.44 -8.96
C LYS A 28 -7.39 -5.55 -7.56
N ILE A 29 -7.42 -6.74 -6.97
CA ILE A 29 -6.82 -7.01 -5.67
C ILE A 29 -5.29 -6.85 -5.77
N ALA A 30 -4.70 -7.41 -6.82
CA ALA A 30 -3.28 -7.24 -7.13
C ALA A 30 -2.89 -5.75 -7.27
N PHE A 31 -3.72 -4.96 -7.96
CA PHE A 31 -3.50 -3.53 -8.11
C PHE A 31 -3.50 -2.79 -6.78
N VAL A 32 -4.47 -3.07 -5.89
CA VAL A 32 -4.50 -2.45 -4.55
C VAL A 32 -3.23 -2.77 -3.77
N PHE A 33 -2.76 -4.02 -3.80
CA PHE A 33 -1.51 -4.40 -3.17
C PHE A 33 -0.33 -3.62 -3.79
N MET A 34 -0.20 -3.64 -5.12
CA MET A 34 0.93 -3.02 -5.82
C MET A 34 1.01 -1.51 -5.58
N VAL A 35 -0.10 -0.79 -5.63
CA VAL A 35 -0.11 0.66 -5.36
C VAL A 35 0.38 0.97 -3.95
N ASN A 36 -0.04 0.19 -2.95
CA ASN A 36 0.39 0.41 -1.56
C ASN A 36 1.79 -0.13 -1.28
N ASN A 37 2.26 -1.13 -2.02
CA ASN A 37 3.65 -1.58 -1.98
C ASN A 37 4.58 -0.56 -2.63
N ILE A 38 4.21 0.03 -3.75
CA ILE A 38 5.03 1.07 -4.41
C ILE A 38 4.99 2.35 -3.58
N TYR A 39 3.82 2.92 -3.33
CA TYR A 39 3.74 4.28 -2.76
C TYR A 39 3.50 4.31 -1.25
N GLY A 40 2.82 3.31 -0.70
CA GLY A 40 2.52 3.14 0.72
C GLY A 40 2.47 4.42 1.59
N PRO A 41 3.31 4.54 2.63
CA PRO A 41 3.37 5.71 3.50
C PRO A 41 3.88 6.99 2.82
N ASP A 42 4.68 6.89 1.76
CA ASP A 42 5.29 8.04 1.07
C ASP A 42 4.24 9.01 0.55
N ILE A 43 3.03 8.52 0.26
CA ILE A 43 1.89 9.32 -0.20
C ILE A 43 1.67 10.56 0.67
N VAL A 44 1.79 10.42 1.99
CA VAL A 44 1.54 11.52 2.94
C VAL A 44 2.84 12.24 3.30
N GLY A 45 3.96 11.50 3.38
CA GLY A 45 5.28 12.06 3.67
C GLY A 45 5.75 13.12 2.66
N LEU A 46 5.25 13.08 1.42
CA LEU A 46 5.55 14.09 0.39
C LEU A 46 4.98 15.50 0.68
N TYR A 47 3.93 15.60 1.52
CA TYR A 47 3.20 16.86 1.72
C TYR A 47 3.14 17.30 3.17
N PHE A 48 3.26 16.34 4.10
CA PHE A 48 3.16 16.60 5.52
C PHE A 48 4.19 15.76 6.27
N VAL A 49 4.94 16.40 7.17
CA VAL A 49 5.68 15.70 8.23
C VAL A 49 4.63 15.11 9.17
N THR A 50 4.35 13.82 9.02
CA THR A 50 3.27 13.14 9.74
C THR A 50 3.74 11.80 10.28
N PRO A 51 3.16 11.33 11.39
CA PRO A 51 3.49 10.04 11.98
C PRO A 51 3.10 8.86 11.06
N PHE A 52 2.44 9.12 9.92
CA PHE A 52 1.96 8.11 8.99
C PHE A 52 3.07 7.46 8.16
N HIS A 53 4.28 8.04 8.13
CA HIS A 53 5.48 7.37 7.63
C HIS A 53 6.13 6.50 8.72
N SER A 54 5.32 5.61 9.29
CA SER A 54 5.75 4.60 10.25
C SER A 54 4.86 3.35 10.09
N ILE A 55 5.32 2.18 10.55
CA ILE A 55 4.55 0.93 10.41
C ILE A 55 3.15 1.10 11.01
N LEU A 56 3.06 1.56 12.26
CA LEU A 56 1.78 1.75 12.94
C LEU A 56 0.97 2.91 12.36
N GLY A 57 1.64 4.01 12.01
CA GLY A 57 0.99 5.15 11.36
C GLY A 57 0.34 4.77 10.04
N PHE A 58 1.04 4.02 9.19
CA PHE A 58 0.49 3.55 7.93
C PHE A 58 -0.70 2.61 8.13
N LEU A 59 -0.66 1.72 9.14
CA LEU A 59 -1.80 0.86 9.45
C LEU A 59 -3.05 1.66 9.87
N LEU A 60 -2.89 2.85 10.46
CA LEU A 60 -3.99 3.78 10.71
C LEU A 60 -4.44 4.47 9.42
N LEU A 61 -3.50 4.92 8.58
CA LEU A 61 -3.81 5.53 7.29
C LEU A 61 -4.54 4.56 6.33
N ALA A 62 -4.20 3.28 6.39
CA ALA A 62 -4.82 2.21 5.62
C ALA A 62 -6.34 2.08 5.88
N ILE A 63 -6.84 2.52 7.04
CA ILE A 63 -8.28 2.60 7.34
C ILE A 63 -8.99 3.54 6.36
N LEU A 64 -8.37 4.67 6.03
CA LEU A 64 -8.94 5.64 5.11
C LEU A 64 -8.77 5.18 3.66
N TYR A 65 -7.61 4.67 3.29
CA TYR A 65 -7.38 4.19 1.93
C TYR A 65 -8.20 2.96 1.56
N SER A 66 -8.49 2.08 2.51
CA SER A 66 -9.35 0.92 2.26
C SER A 66 -10.78 1.30 1.89
N LEU A 67 -11.29 2.48 2.29
CA LEU A 67 -12.59 2.98 1.80
C LEU A 67 -12.53 3.28 0.30
N VAL A 68 -11.44 3.93 -0.13
CA VAL A 68 -11.20 4.25 -1.54
C VAL A 68 -11.03 2.99 -2.35
N PHE A 69 -10.17 2.06 -1.90
CA PHE A 69 -9.88 0.85 -2.65
C PHE A 69 -11.06 -0.14 -2.65
N SER A 70 -11.85 -0.22 -1.58
CA SER A 70 -13.10 -0.97 -1.58
C SER A 70 -14.08 -0.40 -2.60
N TYR A 71 -14.26 0.93 -2.64
CA TYR A 71 -15.09 1.57 -3.67
C TYR A 71 -14.52 1.39 -5.09
N GLY A 72 -13.22 1.58 -5.27
CA GLY A 72 -12.50 1.45 -6.54
C GLY A 72 -12.53 0.03 -7.12
N SER A 73 -12.65 -1.00 -6.29
CA SER A 73 -12.77 -2.40 -6.73
C SER A 73 -14.02 -2.68 -7.58
N ARG A 74 -14.98 -1.75 -7.59
CA ARG A 74 -16.15 -1.75 -8.48
C ARG A 74 -15.79 -1.54 -9.95
N PHE A 75 -14.67 -0.90 -10.22
CA PHE A 75 -14.25 -0.50 -11.56
C PHE A 75 -13.30 -1.52 -12.17
N SER A 76 -13.52 -1.82 -13.44
CA SER A 76 -12.65 -2.67 -14.27
C SER A 76 -12.00 -1.83 -15.37
N LEU A 77 -10.76 -2.15 -15.70
CA LEU A 77 -10.09 -1.57 -16.87
C LEU A 77 -10.38 -2.47 -18.07
N VAL A 78 -11.07 -1.94 -19.07
CA VAL A 78 -11.47 -2.69 -20.27
C VAL A 78 -10.99 -1.98 -21.53
N ARG A 79 -10.83 -2.72 -22.62
CA ARG A 79 -10.45 -2.16 -23.92
C ARG A 79 -11.54 -1.21 -24.41
N SER A 80 -11.14 -0.03 -24.93
CA SER A 80 -12.07 0.88 -25.59
C SER A 80 -12.27 0.48 -27.06
N GLU A 81 -13.50 0.59 -27.56
CA GLU A 81 -13.83 0.39 -28.97
C GLU A 81 -13.46 1.58 -29.86
N LYS A 82 -13.28 2.77 -29.28
CA LYS A 82 -12.89 4.01 -29.99
C LYS A 82 -11.93 4.85 -29.13
N GLY A 83 -10.87 5.38 -29.74
CA GLY A 83 -9.91 6.28 -29.08
C GLY A 83 -8.90 5.56 -28.17
N PHE A 84 -8.62 6.16 -27.00
CA PHE A 84 -7.63 5.69 -26.01
C PHE A 84 -7.84 4.20 -25.69
N PRO A 85 -6.79 3.37 -25.64
CA PRO A 85 -6.94 1.90 -25.69
C PRO A 85 -7.68 1.29 -24.51
N LEU A 86 -7.78 1.99 -23.37
CA LEU A 86 -8.36 1.50 -22.12
C LEU A 86 -9.37 2.50 -21.55
N LYS A 87 -10.47 2.01 -20.97
CA LYS A 87 -11.50 2.79 -20.28
C LYS A 87 -11.87 2.13 -18.95
N PHE A 88 -12.31 2.93 -17.98
CA PHE A 88 -12.93 2.42 -16.76
C PHE A 88 -14.40 2.07 -17.01
N GLU A 89 -14.72 0.82 -16.75
CA GLU A 89 -16.08 0.29 -16.75
C GLU A 89 -16.52 0.00 -15.32
N ASP A 90 -17.72 0.46 -15.01
CA ASP A 90 -18.32 0.34 -13.70
C ASP A 90 -19.24 -0.89 -13.69
N SER A 91 -18.89 -1.89 -12.87
CA SER A 91 -19.67 -3.13 -12.74
C SER A 91 -20.82 -3.06 -11.73
N GLY A 92 -20.92 -1.99 -10.94
CA GLY A 92 -21.88 -1.90 -9.84
C GLY A 92 -21.48 -2.65 -8.56
N ILE A 93 -20.66 -3.70 -8.68
CA ILE A 93 -20.35 -4.64 -7.58
C ILE A 93 -18.95 -4.37 -7.04
N ARG A 94 -18.82 -4.11 -5.74
CA ARG A 94 -17.51 -4.04 -5.07
C ARG A 94 -16.95 -5.43 -4.89
N GLU A 95 -15.85 -5.73 -5.57
CA GLU A 95 -15.17 -7.02 -5.40
C GLU A 95 -14.54 -7.17 -4.01
N LEU A 96 -14.04 -6.06 -3.45
CA LEU A 96 -13.48 -6.01 -2.11
C LEU A 96 -14.44 -5.33 -1.15
N ASN A 97 -14.86 -6.07 -0.11
CA ASN A 97 -15.41 -5.42 1.09
C ASN A 97 -14.32 -4.58 1.79
N TRP A 98 -14.73 -3.70 2.70
CA TRP A 98 -13.81 -2.77 3.36
C TRP A 98 -12.69 -3.48 4.14
N LEU A 99 -13.01 -4.57 4.84
CA LEU A 99 -12.04 -5.34 5.63
C LEU A 99 -10.97 -5.97 4.71
N ASN A 100 -11.39 -6.56 3.59
CA ASN A 100 -10.46 -7.13 2.62
C ASN A 100 -9.59 -6.03 1.97
N ALA A 101 -10.18 -4.89 1.63
CA ALA A 101 -9.42 -3.75 1.14
C ALA A 101 -8.37 -3.28 2.16
N TYR A 102 -8.73 -3.23 3.45
CA TYR A 102 -7.80 -2.92 4.54
C TYR A 102 -6.66 -3.92 4.62
N CYS A 103 -6.94 -5.22 4.62
CA CYS A 103 -5.91 -6.26 4.69
C CYS A 103 -4.93 -6.17 3.51
N VAL A 104 -5.41 -5.93 2.29
CA VAL A 104 -4.56 -5.82 1.10
C VAL A 104 -3.74 -4.53 1.11
N THR A 105 -4.34 -3.41 1.52
CA THR A 105 -3.64 -2.14 1.70
C THR A 105 -2.53 -2.25 2.76
N ALA A 106 -2.84 -2.85 3.91
CA ALA A 106 -1.88 -3.11 4.98
C ALA A 106 -0.74 -4.03 4.51
N ALA A 107 -1.05 -5.11 3.79
CA ALA A 107 -0.04 -6.01 3.22
C ALA A 107 0.90 -5.27 2.26
N GLY A 108 0.35 -4.39 1.42
CA GLY A 108 1.12 -3.55 0.50
C GLY A 108 2.06 -2.61 1.25
N GLY A 109 1.57 -1.83 2.22
CA GLY A 109 2.45 -0.90 2.93
C GLY A 109 3.47 -1.57 3.87
N LEU A 110 3.16 -2.72 4.48
CA LEU A 110 4.17 -3.51 5.19
C LEU A 110 5.28 -3.98 4.23
N SER A 111 4.90 -4.41 3.02
CA SER A 111 5.82 -4.77 1.95
C SER A 111 6.67 -3.57 1.48
N HIS A 112 6.09 -2.38 1.47
CA HIS A 112 6.81 -1.14 1.20
C HIS A 112 7.92 -0.89 2.24
N PHE A 113 7.58 -0.94 3.54
CA PHE A 113 8.57 -0.73 4.61
C PHE A 113 9.72 -1.73 4.56
N PHE A 114 9.47 -2.97 4.15
CA PHE A 114 10.54 -3.96 3.94
C PHE A 114 11.59 -3.44 2.94
N ILE A 115 11.13 -3.02 1.76
CA ILE A 115 12.04 -2.60 0.71
C ILE A 115 12.78 -1.32 1.10
N ASP A 116 12.08 -0.37 1.72
CA ASP A 116 12.69 0.88 2.12
C ASP A 116 13.68 0.69 3.28
N GLN A 117 13.41 -0.17 4.25
CA GLN A 117 14.31 -0.42 5.38
C GLN A 117 15.58 -1.19 4.99
N PHE A 118 15.46 -2.24 4.17
CA PHE A 118 16.60 -3.10 3.85
C PHE A 118 17.45 -2.57 2.69
N PHE A 119 16.88 -1.72 1.84
CA PHE A 119 17.54 -1.28 0.61
C PHE A 119 17.71 0.24 0.50
N HIS A 120 17.29 1.03 1.50
CA HIS A 120 17.88 2.36 1.72
C HIS A 120 19.00 2.30 2.75
N TYR A 121 20.19 2.68 2.30
CA TYR A 121 21.38 2.74 3.14
C TYR A 121 21.17 3.69 4.34
N GLY A 122 21.46 3.19 5.55
CA GLY A 122 21.49 3.99 6.78
C GLY A 122 20.11 4.47 7.27
N THR A 123 19.02 3.83 6.85
CA THR A 123 17.67 4.18 7.32
C THR A 123 17.24 3.31 8.49
N ASN A 124 16.52 3.94 9.43
CA ASN A 124 15.92 3.24 10.56
C ASN A 124 14.49 2.79 10.21
N MET A 125 14.08 1.66 10.78
CA MET A 125 12.67 1.27 10.80
C MET A 125 11.91 2.16 11.76
N THR A 126 11.09 3.06 11.23
CA THR A 126 10.19 3.87 12.05
C THR A 126 8.95 3.06 12.43
N ILE A 127 8.88 2.61 13.68
CA ILE A 127 7.72 1.89 14.21
C ILE A 127 6.59 2.90 14.49
N TRP A 128 6.96 4.03 15.09
CA TRP A 128 6.11 5.19 15.36
C TRP A 128 6.96 6.47 15.40
N GLU A 129 6.32 7.64 15.43
CA GLU A 129 7.00 8.93 15.59
C GLU A 129 7.89 8.92 16.86
N GLY A 130 9.19 9.17 16.68
CA GLY A 130 10.19 9.13 17.75
C GLY A 130 10.56 7.72 18.24
N ILE A 131 9.98 6.66 17.68
CA ILE A 131 10.31 5.27 17.97
C ILE A 131 10.81 4.61 16.69
N SER A 132 12.13 4.54 16.56
CA SER A 132 12.80 3.91 15.43
C SER A 132 13.81 2.89 15.91
N ILE A 133 14.12 1.93 15.05
CA ILE A 133 15.21 0.98 15.28
C ILE A 133 16.04 0.83 14.01
N SER A 134 17.36 0.91 14.14
CA SER A 134 18.27 0.71 13.02
C SER A 134 18.40 -0.77 12.68
N LEU A 135 18.78 -1.07 11.44
CA LEU A 135 19.12 -2.44 11.08
C LEU A 135 20.27 -2.96 11.95
N GLU A 136 21.27 -2.14 12.23
CA GLU A 136 22.40 -2.52 13.11
C GLU A 136 21.92 -2.90 14.51
N GLU A 137 21.05 -2.08 15.12
CA GLU A 137 20.44 -2.37 16.43
C GLU A 137 19.66 -3.69 16.41
N MET A 138 18.93 -3.98 15.34
CA MET A 138 18.23 -5.27 15.18
C MET A 138 19.20 -6.44 15.07
N LEU A 139 20.30 -6.26 14.35
CA LEU A 139 21.33 -7.29 14.17
C LEU A 139 22.10 -7.55 15.47
N ASP A 140 22.27 -6.51 16.30
CA ASP A 140 22.91 -6.57 17.62
C ASP A 140 22.05 -7.24 18.70
N TRP A 141 20.76 -7.51 18.43
CA TRP A 141 19.94 -8.36 19.30
C TRP A 141 20.39 -9.82 19.33
N SER A 142 21.35 -10.17 18.48
CA SER A 142 21.87 -11.53 18.36
C SER A 142 23.31 -11.63 18.87
N GLY A 143 23.79 -12.85 19.05
CA GLY A 143 25.13 -13.10 19.57
C GLY A 143 26.24 -12.78 18.57
N LEU A 144 27.49 -12.90 19.03
CA LEU A 144 28.63 -13.00 18.12
C LEU A 144 28.56 -14.35 17.42
N ALA A 145 28.68 -14.35 16.10
CA ALA A 145 28.76 -15.58 15.31
C ALA A 145 29.95 -16.42 15.78
N TYR A 146 29.73 -17.70 16.03
CA TYR A 146 30.82 -18.63 16.32
C TYR A 146 30.70 -19.88 15.46
N HIS A 147 31.73 -20.14 14.66
CA HIS A 147 31.91 -21.41 13.94
C HIS A 147 32.32 -22.57 14.89
N SER A 148 32.08 -22.46 16.20
CA SER A 148 32.40 -23.50 17.18
C SER A 148 31.13 -24.23 17.62
N VAL A 149 31.09 -25.55 17.40
CA VAL A 149 29.97 -26.40 17.83
C VAL A 149 29.94 -26.46 19.36
N SER A 150 28.91 -25.88 19.97
CA SER A 150 28.65 -25.95 21.41
C SER A 150 27.54 -26.96 21.72
N VAL A 151 27.43 -27.40 22.98
CA VAL A 151 26.33 -28.27 23.43
C VAL A 151 24.97 -27.59 23.22
N TYR A 152 24.91 -26.27 23.37
CA TYR A 152 23.69 -25.50 23.09
C TYR A 152 23.31 -25.52 21.61
N MET A 153 24.29 -25.45 20.71
CA MET A 153 24.06 -25.54 19.26
C MET A 153 23.50 -26.92 18.86
N LEU A 154 24.02 -28.01 19.43
CA LEU A 154 23.50 -29.36 19.19
C LEU A 154 22.04 -29.53 19.67
N ILE A 155 21.69 -28.89 20.79
CA ILE A 155 20.32 -28.84 21.31
C ILE A 155 19.41 -28.09 20.32
N GLY A 156 19.82 -26.91 19.84
CA GLY A 156 19.03 -26.14 18.89
C GLY A 156 18.90 -26.82 17.53
N GLU A 157 19.94 -27.44 16.99
CA GLU A 157 19.85 -28.24 15.75
C GLU A 157 18.83 -29.37 15.89
N THR A 158 18.82 -30.07 17.03
CA THR A 158 17.83 -31.11 17.32
C THR A 158 16.41 -30.53 17.33
N ILE A 159 16.22 -29.34 17.90
CA ILE A 159 14.94 -28.63 17.89
C ILE A 159 14.53 -28.21 16.47
N VAL A 160 15.46 -27.72 15.65
CA VAL A 160 15.20 -27.38 14.23
C VAL A 160 14.76 -28.62 13.47
N VAL A 161 15.45 -29.75 13.60
CA VAL A 161 15.08 -31.02 12.94
C VAL A 161 13.70 -31.49 13.39
N ILE A 162 13.42 -31.49 14.70
CA ILE A 162 12.11 -31.84 15.23
C ILE A 162 11.03 -30.90 14.68
N THR A 163 11.29 -29.59 14.66
CA THR A 163 10.36 -28.59 14.15
C THR A 163 10.08 -28.78 12.66
N LEU A 164 11.11 -29.07 11.85
CA LEU A 164 10.95 -29.38 10.43
C LEU A 164 10.11 -30.65 10.22
N LEU A 165 10.43 -31.74 10.93
CA LEU A 165 9.71 -33.00 10.83
C LEU A 165 8.24 -32.88 11.27
N LEU A 166 7.99 -32.18 12.39
CA LEU A 166 6.64 -31.89 12.85
C LEU A 166 5.92 -30.97 11.86
N SER A 167 6.58 -29.94 11.34
CA SER A 167 5.99 -29.04 10.34
C SER A 167 5.58 -29.80 9.08
N LEU A 168 6.42 -30.68 8.55
CA LEU A 168 6.09 -31.55 7.40
C LEU A 168 4.93 -32.49 7.72
N PHE A 169 4.92 -33.12 8.89
CA PHE A 169 3.85 -34.02 9.32
C PHE A 169 2.50 -33.30 9.49
N PHE A 170 2.50 -32.11 10.09
CA PHE A 170 1.29 -31.32 10.27
C PHE A 170 0.84 -30.59 9.00
N PHE A 171 1.76 -30.29 8.08
CA PHE A 171 1.42 -29.80 6.75
C PHE A 171 0.47 -30.77 6.02
N MET A 172 0.67 -32.08 6.22
CA MET A 172 -0.23 -33.12 5.71
C MET A 172 -1.61 -33.15 6.38
N LYS A 173 -1.76 -32.62 7.59
CA LYS A 173 -3.02 -32.59 8.35
C LYS A 173 -3.86 -31.34 8.10
N GLY A 174 -3.29 -30.33 7.44
CA GLY A 174 -3.98 -29.11 7.01
C GLY A 174 -3.53 -27.84 7.73
N PHE A 175 -4.00 -26.69 7.20
CA PHE A 175 -3.49 -25.36 7.52
C PHE A 175 -3.62 -24.96 9.00
N LYS A 176 -4.75 -25.27 9.65
CA LYS A 176 -5.04 -24.82 11.02
C LYS A 176 -4.05 -25.41 12.04
N ASP A 177 -3.74 -26.69 11.91
CA ASP A 177 -2.85 -27.37 12.86
C ASP A 177 -1.38 -27.06 12.55
N THR A 178 -1.04 -26.86 11.26
CA THR A 178 0.27 -26.34 10.83
C THR A 178 0.54 -24.95 11.42
N ALA A 179 -0.43 -24.02 11.31
CA ALA A 179 -0.27 -22.65 11.82
C ALA A 179 -0.15 -22.61 13.35
N LYS A 180 -0.92 -23.42 14.08
CA LYS A 180 -0.78 -23.56 15.53
C LYS A 180 0.60 -24.07 15.93
N LEU A 181 1.07 -25.13 15.27
CA LEU A 181 2.39 -25.67 15.54
C LEU A 181 3.47 -24.64 15.25
N PHE A 182 3.40 -23.95 14.10
CA PHE A 182 4.35 -22.91 13.73
C PHE A 182 4.38 -21.77 14.77
N ALA A 183 3.22 -21.34 15.27
CA ALA A 183 3.16 -20.33 16.32
C ALA A 183 3.80 -20.82 17.64
N ILE A 184 3.51 -22.06 18.04
CA ILE A 184 4.10 -22.67 19.25
C ILE A 184 5.61 -22.83 19.07
N SER A 185 6.08 -23.33 17.93
CA SER A 185 7.51 -23.51 17.66
C SER A 185 8.23 -22.17 17.62
N THR A 186 7.67 -21.15 16.98
CA THR A 186 8.26 -19.80 16.97
C THR A 186 8.32 -19.22 18.39
N ALA A 187 7.24 -19.33 19.17
CA ALA A 187 7.24 -18.89 20.56
C ALA A 187 8.28 -19.64 21.41
N LEU A 188 8.37 -20.96 21.25
CA LEU A 188 9.37 -21.78 21.93
C LEU A 188 10.79 -21.40 21.51
N SER A 189 11.07 -21.22 20.22
CA SER A 189 12.38 -20.78 19.73
C SER A 189 12.78 -19.42 20.29
N VAL A 190 11.84 -18.47 20.36
CA VAL A 190 12.06 -17.18 21.03
C VAL A 190 12.35 -17.37 22.52
N LEU A 191 11.57 -18.18 23.23
CA LEU A 191 11.81 -18.45 24.66
C LEU A 191 13.18 -19.08 24.89
N LEU A 192 13.58 -20.06 24.06
CA LEU A 192 14.89 -20.69 24.16
C LEU A 192 16.02 -19.69 23.87
N LEU A 193 15.87 -18.84 22.87
CA LEU A 193 16.83 -17.78 22.59
C LEU A 193 16.94 -16.76 23.73
N VAL A 194 15.83 -16.42 24.42
CA VAL A 194 15.81 -15.45 25.53
C VAL A 194 16.40 -16.06 26.80
N PHE A 195 16.03 -17.29 27.13
CA PHE A 195 16.29 -17.89 28.45
C PHE A 195 17.48 -18.84 28.50
N LEU A 196 17.97 -19.37 27.38
CA LEU A 196 19.18 -20.20 27.35
C LEU A 196 20.38 -19.42 26.81
N SER A 197 20.41 -19.16 25.50
CA SER A 197 21.48 -18.44 24.82
C SER A 197 21.12 -18.27 23.34
N THR A 198 21.59 -17.17 22.73
CA THR A 198 21.57 -16.99 21.27
C THR A 198 22.42 -18.04 20.54
N GLU A 199 23.42 -18.61 21.21
CA GLU A 199 24.24 -19.72 20.71
C GLU A 199 23.43 -20.99 20.41
N THR A 200 22.23 -21.14 20.99
CA THR A 200 21.36 -22.30 20.74
C THR A 200 21.08 -22.47 19.25
N PHE A 201 21.02 -21.38 18.49
CA PHE A 201 20.84 -21.42 17.04
C PHE A 201 22.06 -20.83 16.30
N GLY A 202 23.27 -21.09 16.82
CA GLY A 202 24.53 -20.69 16.16
C GLY A 202 24.99 -19.26 16.44
N GLY A 203 24.24 -18.49 17.24
CA GLY A 203 24.63 -17.14 17.68
C GLY A 203 24.51 -16.07 16.60
N GLU A 204 24.15 -16.40 15.37
CA GLU A 204 23.95 -15.43 14.29
C GLU A 204 22.67 -14.60 14.48
N ARG A 205 22.39 -13.72 13.51
CA ARG A 205 21.34 -12.69 13.44
C ARG A 205 19.88 -13.22 13.45
N GLU A 206 19.64 -14.32 14.14
CA GLU A 206 18.40 -15.11 14.18
C GLU A 206 17.19 -14.30 14.65
N TYR A 207 17.33 -13.46 15.68
CA TYR A 207 16.23 -12.61 16.13
C TYR A 207 15.79 -11.63 15.06
N ALA A 208 16.75 -11.01 14.38
CA ALA A 208 16.46 -10.11 13.28
C ALA A 208 15.77 -10.88 12.14
N VAL A 209 16.29 -12.04 11.75
CA VAL A 209 15.71 -12.86 10.66
C VAL A 209 14.28 -13.31 11.00
N LEU A 210 14.03 -13.78 12.22
CA LEU A 210 12.69 -14.21 12.66
C LEU A 210 11.70 -13.05 12.65
N LEU A 211 12.07 -11.89 13.23
CA LEU A 211 11.20 -10.72 13.26
C LEU A 211 10.93 -10.21 11.84
N CYS A 212 11.96 -10.06 11.02
CA CYS A 212 11.82 -9.59 9.64
C CYS A 212 10.96 -10.54 8.80
N SER A 213 11.18 -11.85 8.93
CA SER A 213 10.38 -12.85 8.22
C SER A 213 8.93 -12.82 8.69
N ALA A 214 8.67 -12.64 9.99
CA ALA A 214 7.32 -12.54 10.52
C ALA A 214 6.59 -11.28 10.03
N VAL A 215 7.24 -10.11 10.12
CA VAL A 215 6.65 -8.80 9.81
C VAL A 215 6.53 -8.55 8.31
N TYR A 216 7.54 -8.93 7.53
CA TYR A 216 7.66 -8.53 6.12
C TYR A 216 7.32 -9.62 5.11
N ILE A 217 7.32 -10.88 5.52
CA ILE A 217 6.98 -12.00 4.64
C ILE A 217 5.67 -12.64 5.11
N LEU A 218 5.65 -13.15 6.34
CA LEU A 218 4.52 -13.91 6.86
C LEU A 218 3.26 -13.06 6.99
N ALA A 219 3.34 -11.86 7.59
CA ALA A 219 2.18 -11.01 7.78
C ALA A 219 1.56 -10.53 6.44
N PRO A 220 2.32 -9.98 5.47
CA PRO A 220 1.76 -9.63 4.16
C PRO A 220 1.17 -10.84 3.43
N LEU A 221 1.85 -11.98 3.41
CA LEU A 221 1.32 -13.20 2.79
C LEU A 221 0.04 -13.66 3.49
N PHE A 222 -0.01 -13.69 4.81
CA PHE A 222 -1.19 -14.11 5.56
C PHE A 222 -2.39 -13.20 5.27
N LEU A 223 -2.18 -11.88 5.23
CA LEU A 223 -3.23 -10.91 4.86
C LEU A 223 -3.71 -11.12 3.42
N LEU A 224 -2.80 -11.36 2.47
CA LEU A 224 -3.13 -11.65 1.08
C LEU A 224 -3.90 -12.97 0.91
N PHE A 225 -3.45 -14.05 1.58
CA PHE A 225 -4.14 -15.35 1.57
C PHE A 225 -5.50 -15.27 2.28
N TYR A 226 -5.60 -14.51 3.37
CA TYR A 226 -6.88 -14.26 4.04
C TYR A 226 -7.87 -13.62 3.07
N VAL A 227 -7.45 -12.58 2.34
CA VAL A 227 -8.31 -11.93 1.35
C VAL A 227 -8.66 -12.86 0.20
N ALA A 228 -7.68 -13.57 -0.37
CA ALA A 228 -7.92 -14.53 -1.44
C ALA A 228 -9.00 -15.56 -1.06
N ARG A 229 -8.87 -16.11 0.15
CA ARG A 229 -9.84 -17.06 0.71
C ARG A 229 -11.19 -16.42 0.98
N ASN A 230 -11.22 -15.21 1.55
CA ASN A 230 -12.47 -14.54 1.89
C ASN A 230 -13.28 -14.16 0.64
N VAL A 231 -12.63 -13.64 -0.39
CA VAL A 231 -13.27 -13.30 -1.68
C VAL A 231 -13.81 -14.56 -2.36
N GLU A 232 -13.13 -15.69 -2.22
CA GLU A 232 -13.60 -16.98 -2.71
C GLU A 232 -14.82 -17.51 -1.93
N GLU A 233 -14.74 -17.55 -0.59
CA GLU A 233 -15.77 -18.16 0.24
C GLU A 233 -17.01 -17.27 0.41
N LYS A 234 -16.83 -15.95 0.30
CA LYS A 234 -17.86 -14.94 0.55
C LYS A 234 -17.79 -13.83 -0.51
N PRO A 235 -18.05 -14.14 -1.79
CA PRO A 235 -18.04 -13.14 -2.84
C PRO A 235 -19.14 -12.10 -2.58
N ASN A 236 -18.84 -10.84 -2.89
CA ASN A 236 -19.86 -9.81 -2.94
C ASN A 236 -20.64 -9.97 -4.25
N GLU A 237 -21.95 -10.22 -4.14
CA GLU A 237 -22.82 -10.43 -5.31
C GLU A 237 -23.78 -9.26 -5.55
N VAL A 238 -23.93 -8.37 -4.56
CA VAL A 238 -24.93 -7.31 -4.58
C VAL A 238 -24.29 -6.01 -5.07
N ALA A 239 -24.94 -5.38 -6.06
CA ALA A 239 -24.54 -4.07 -6.53
C ALA A 239 -24.75 -3.00 -5.45
N ASP A 240 -23.82 -2.04 -5.38
CA ASP A 240 -23.92 -0.90 -4.49
C ASP A 240 -25.18 -0.08 -4.77
N VAL A 241 -25.97 0.19 -3.73
CA VAL A 241 -27.10 1.10 -3.85
C VAL A 241 -26.65 2.54 -3.54
N PRO A 242 -26.87 3.50 -4.47
CA PRO A 242 -26.61 4.92 -4.23
C PRO A 242 -27.38 5.44 -3.01
N LYS A 243 -26.67 5.83 -1.94
CA LYS A 243 -27.29 6.45 -0.76
C LYS A 243 -27.62 7.94 -0.97
N ILE A 244 -26.92 8.59 -1.90
CA ILE A 244 -27.04 10.02 -2.20
C ILE A 244 -27.38 10.17 -3.69
N LYS A 245 -28.33 11.04 -4.01
CA LYS A 245 -28.67 11.39 -5.40
C LYS A 245 -27.40 11.84 -6.15
N ARG A 246 -27.13 11.25 -7.32
CA ARG A 246 -25.89 11.47 -8.08
C ARG A 246 -25.69 12.92 -8.51
N THR A 247 -26.77 13.66 -8.77
CA THR A 247 -26.71 15.09 -9.06
C THR A 247 -26.23 15.92 -7.87
N THR A 248 -26.66 15.59 -6.65
CA THR A 248 -26.18 16.23 -5.41
C THR A 248 -24.72 15.85 -5.17
N LEU A 249 -24.39 14.56 -5.30
CA LEU A 249 -23.02 14.08 -5.10
C LEU A 249 -22.04 14.68 -6.12
N LEU A 250 -22.47 14.89 -7.37
CA LEU A 250 -21.65 15.57 -8.38
C LEU A 250 -21.31 17.01 -7.97
N LYS A 251 -22.25 17.75 -7.38
CA LYS A 251 -21.98 19.10 -6.85
C LYS A 251 -20.98 19.06 -5.70
N ILE A 252 -21.12 18.09 -4.79
CA ILE A 252 -20.18 17.89 -3.69
C ILE A 252 -18.78 17.59 -4.25
N VAL A 253 -18.67 16.64 -5.19
CA VAL A 253 -17.40 16.29 -5.85
C VAL A 253 -16.80 17.48 -6.59
N ALA A 254 -17.59 18.30 -7.27
CA ALA A 254 -17.12 19.52 -7.91
C ALA A 254 -16.55 20.52 -6.89
N ILE A 255 -17.24 20.75 -5.77
CA ILE A 255 -16.76 21.64 -4.69
C ILE A 255 -15.46 21.10 -4.11
N ILE A 256 -15.39 19.81 -3.77
CA ILE A 256 -14.17 19.25 -3.20
C ILE A 256 -13.03 19.27 -4.23
N GLY A 257 -13.31 18.98 -5.50
CA GLY A 257 -12.35 19.10 -6.60
C GLY A 257 -11.78 20.52 -6.74
N ILE A 258 -12.61 21.56 -6.56
CA ILE A 258 -12.15 22.95 -6.51
C ILE A 258 -11.21 23.17 -5.32
N VAL A 259 -11.58 22.71 -4.12
CA VAL A 259 -10.74 22.84 -2.92
C VAL A 259 -9.38 22.14 -3.12
N VAL A 260 -9.39 20.93 -3.66
CA VAL A 260 -8.17 20.18 -3.99
C VAL A 260 -7.33 20.92 -5.03
N GLY A 261 -7.95 21.41 -6.10
CA GLY A 261 -7.28 22.20 -7.13
C GLY A 261 -6.63 23.47 -6.56
N LEU A 262 -7.33 24.21 -5.70
CA LEU A 262 -6.80 25.40 -5.03
C LEU A 262 -5.65 25.08 -4.09
N PHE A 263 -5.74 23.99 -3.33
CA PHE A 263 -4.64 23.52 -2.47
C PHE A 263 -3.38 23.25 -3.30
N TYR A 264 -3.49 22.51 -4.41
CA TYR A 264 -2.33 22.23 -5.24
C TYR A 264 -1.81 23.46 -5.98
N VAL A 265 -2.66 24.41 -6.38
CA VAL A 265 -2.20 25.69 -6.94
C VAL A 265 -1.36 26.43 -5.90
N LEU A 266 -1.82 26.51 -4.65
CA LEU A 266 -1.08 27.15 -3.56
C LEU A 266 0.25 26.43 -3.31
N TYR A 267 0.21 25.11 -3.11
CA TYR A 267 1.40 24.30 -2.86
C TYR A 267 2.43 24.43 -4.00
N SER A 268 1.97 24.35 -5.25
CA SER A 268 2.83 24.48 -6.43
C SER A 268 3.42 25.87 -6.56
N SER A 269 2.66 26.91 -6.23
CA SER A 269 3.17 28.29 -6.23
C SER A 269 4.26 28.46 -5.17
N LEU A 270 4.08 27.89 -3.97
CA LEU A 270 5.12 27.87 -2.94
C LEU A 270 6.36 27.09 -3.42
N ALA A 271 6.18 25.95 -4.06
CA ALA A 271 7.29 25.16 -4.62
C ALA A 271 8.08 25.91 -5.70
N ILE A 272 7.41 26.71 -6.54
CA ILE A 272 8.05 27.50 -7.61
C ILE A 272 8.77 28.73 -7.04
N PHE A 273 8.11 29.50 -6.18
CA PHE A 273 8.62 30.82 -5.74
C PHE A 273 9.38 30.78 -4.41
N MET A 274 9.18 29.73 -3.61
CA MET A 274 9.76 29.58 -2.26
C MET A 274 10.40 28.20 -2.09
N SER A 275 11.01 27.66 -3.14
CA SER A 275 11.70 26.36 -3.12
C SER A 275 12.75 26.26 -2.02
N ASP A 276 13.47 27.35 -1.74
CA ASP A 276 14.51 27.40 -0.70
C ASP A 276 13.90 27.20 0.69
N LEU A 277 12.73 27.81 0.93
CA LEU A 277 12.00 27.64 2.18
C LEU A 277 11.53 26.19 2.33
N ILE A 278 10.95 25.60 1.29
CA ILE A 278 10.50 24.20 1.33
C ILE A 278 11.68 23.25 1.51
N ALA A 279 12.80 23.48 0.82
CA ALA A 279 14.04 22.72 0.97
C ALA A 279 14.55 22.76 2.42
N SER A 280 14.61 23.95 3.02
CA SER A 280 15.02 24.08 4.43
C SER A 280 14.07 23.39 5.40
N LEU A 281 12.76 23.38 5.14
CA LEU A 281 11.78 22.64 5.94
C LEU A 281 11.96 21.12 5.87
N VAL A 282 12.45 20.59 4.74
CA VAL A 282 12.78 19.17 4.59
C VAL A 282 14.25 18.87 4.91
N GLY A 283 14.98 19.84 5.49
CA GLY A 283 16.34 19.65 5.99
C GLY A 283 17.43 19.60 4.91
N THR A 284 17.20 20.19 3.74
CA THR A 284 18.18 20.23 2.64
C THR A 284 18.52 21.66 2.21
N SER A 285 19.78 21.87 1.83
CA SER A 285 20.28 23.11 1.22
C SER A 285 20.95 22.86 -0.14
N ASP A 286 20.82 21.64 -0.68
CA ASP A 286 21.40 21.24 -1.96
C ASP A 286 20.70 21.98 -3.13
N PRO A 287 21.44 22.79 -3.92
CA PRO A 287 20.88 23.49 -5.08
C PRO A 287 20.17 22.57 -6.08
N ALA A 288 20.63 21.32 -6.24
CA ALA A 288 20.00 20.36 -7.15
C ALA A 288 18.61 19.92 -6.64
N GLN A 289 18.45 19.77 -5.32
CA GLN A 289 17.17 19.42 -4.70
C GLN A 289 16.21 20.60 -4.73
N ILE A 290 16.70 21.82 -4.50
CA ILE A 290 15.92 23.06 -4.65
C ILE A 290 15.35 23.18 -6.08
N ALA A 291 16.20 23.00 -7.09
CA ALA A 291 15.76 23.03 -8.50
C ALA A 291 14.72 21.93 -8.79
N SER A 292 14.89 20.73 -8.20
CA SER A 292 13.93 19.64 -8.33
C SER A 292 12.56 19.98 -7.72
N ILE A 293 12.52 20.66 -6.56
CA ILE A 293 11.29 21.16 -5.94
C ILE A 293 10.59 22.16 -6.87
N GLN A 294 11.33 23.08 -7.49
CA GLN A 294 10.75 24.04 -8.45
C GLN A 294 10.12 23.35 -9.66
N VAL A 295 10.83 22.37 -10.25
CA VAL A 295 10.34 21.57 -11.38
C VAL A 295 9.06 20.81 -11.01
N LEU A 296 9.03 20.21 -9.81
CA LEU A 296 7.81 19.56 -9.29
C LEU A 296 6.66 20.56 -9.12
N GLY A 297 6.94 21.79 -8.72
CA GLY A 297 5.95 22.87 -8.66
C GLY A 297 5.32 23.17 -10.03
N PHE A 298 6.12 23.36 -11.08
CA PHE A 298 5.60 23.56 -12.46
C PHE A 298 4.82 22.35 -12.96
N TYR A 299 5.23 21.16 -12.56
CA TYR A 299 4.55 19.94 -12.91
C TYR A 299 3.16 19.87 -12.23
N TYR A 300 3.09 20.06 -10.91
CA TYR A 300 1.85 19.99 -10.14
C TYR A 300 0.86 21.11 -10.46
N ILE A 301 1.31 22.33 -10.77
CA ILE A 301 0.40 23.42 -11.11
C ILE A 301 -0.39 23.11 -12.39
N THR A 302 0.21 22.39 -13.34
CA THR A 302 -0.48 21.98 -14.59
C THR A 302 -1.69 21.10 -14.27
N PHE A 303 -1.51 20.06 -13.46
CA PHE A 303 -2.60 19.18 -13.05
C PHE A 303 -3.58 19.87 -12.09
N ALA A 304 -3.10 20.78 -11.24
CA ALA A 304 -3.95 21.58 -10.35
C ALA A 304 -4.92 22.46 -11.15
N LEU A 305 -4.44 23.14 -12.18
CA LEU A 305 -5.27 23.94 -13.08
C LEU A 305 -6.25 23.07 -13.87
N MET A 306 -5.85 21.88 -14.33
CA MET A 306 -6.76 20.92 -14.97
C MET A 306 -7.90 20.51 -14.04
N ILE A 307 -7.59 20.17 -12.79
CA ILE A 307 -8.59 19.82 -11.77
C ILE A 307 -9.49 21.02 -11.48
N LEU A 308 -8.94 22.22 -11.32
CA LEU A 308 -9.69 23.42 -11.00
C LEU A 308 -10.67 23.78 -12.12
N ILE A 309 -10.17 23.91 -13.36
CA ILE A 309 -10.98 24.20 -14.55
C ILE A 309 -12.01 23.10 -14.76
N GLY A 310 -11.60 21.83 -14.66
CA GLY A 310 -12.49 20.68 -14.78
C GLY A 310 -13.59 20.71 -13.74
N SER A 311 -13.27 20.97 -12.47
CA SER A 311 -14.21 20.93 -11.34
C SER A 311 -15.21 22.08 -11.37
N ILE A 312 -14.79 23.30 -11.70
CA ILE A 312 -15.70 24.42 -12.04
C ILE A 312 -16.56 24.04 -13.25
N GLY A 313 -15.93 23.41 -14.23
CA GLY A 313 -16.56 22.88 -15.43
C GLY A 313 -17.70 21.88 -15.20
N LEU A 314 -17.62 21.07 -14.13
CA LEU A 314 -18.61 20.03 -13.82
C LEU A 314 -20.02 20.61 -13.59
N PHE A 315 -20.14 21.87 -13.14
CA PHE A 315 -21.44 22.53 -12.98
C PHE A 315 -22.17 22.75 -14.31
N PHE A 316 -21.42 22.83 -15.42
CA PHE A 316 -21.97 22.97 -16.78
C PHE A 316 -22.26 21.63 -17.46
N LYS A 317 -22.00 20.50 -16.78
CA LYS A 317 -22.28 19.14 -17.25
C LYS A 317 -21.75 18.80 -18.66
N LYS A 318 -20.65 19.42 -19.10
CA LYS A 318 -20.00 19.07 -20.38
C LYS A 318 -18.99 17.95 -20.18
N ASN A 319 -18.99 16.97 -21.09
CA ASN A 319 -18.09 15.81 -21.04
C ASN A 319 -16.60 16.19 -20.99
N ILE A 320 -16.19 17.27 -21.65
CA ILE A 320 -14.79 17.73 -21.64
C ILE A 320 -14.28 18.00 -20.22
N PHE A 321 -15.09 18.66 -19.38
CA PHE A 321 -14.72 18.98 -18.00
C PHE A 321 -14.64 17.74 -17.13
N ARG A 322 -15.54 16.77 -17.34
CA ARG A 322 -15.47 15.46 -16.69
C ARG A 322 -14.14 14.78 -16.97
N TYR A 323 -13.71 14.75 -18.23
CA TYR A 323 -12.44 14.12 -18.60
C TYR A 323 -11.22 14.86 -18.05
N LEU A 324 -11.24 16.20 -17.99
CA LEU A 324 -10.17 16.97 -17.35
C LEU A 324 -9.99 16.59 -15.89
N VAL A 325 -11.09 16.47 -15.12
CA VAL A 325 -11.02 16.04 -13.71
C VAL A 325 -10.56 14.60 -13.61
N ILE A 326 -11.07 13.68 -14.45
CA ILE A 326 -10.62 12.27 -14.44
C ILE A 326 -9.11 12.18 -14.68
N ILE A 327 -8.58 12.86 -15.71
CA ILE A 327 -7.15 12.83 -16.04
C ILE A 327 -6.34 13.45 -14.91
N GLY A 328 -6.75 14.64 -14.42
CA GLY A 328 -6.08 15.34 -13.33
C GLY A 328 -6.02 14.50 -12.06
N CYS A 329 -7.15 13.94 -11.64
CA CYS A 329 -7.23 13.11 -10.45
C CYS A 329 -6.56 11.74 -10.60
N SER A 330 -6.56 11.14 -11.80
CA SER A 330 -5.86 9.87 -12.05
C SER A 330 -4.35 10.04 -12.04
N TYR A 331 -3.83 11.22 -12.39
CA TYR A 331 -2.41 11.51 -12.21
C TYR A 331 -2.02 11.45 -10.72
N PHE A 332 -2.88 12.00 -9.85
CA PHE A 332 -2.77 11.86 -8.40
C PHE A 332 -3.23 10.49 -7.89
N LEU A 333 -2.99 9.41 -8.67
CA LEU A 333 -3.28 8.01 -8.35
C LEU A 333 -2.73 7.58 -6.97
N ILE A 334 -1.64 8.25 -6.57
CA ILE A 334 -0.94 8.14 -5.30
C ILE A 334 -1.88 8.50 -4.14
N PHE A 335 -2.89 9.36 -4.35
CA PHE A 335 -3.82 9.78 -3.31
C PHE A 335 -5.18 9.10 -3.45
N GLY A 336 -5.62 8.46 -2.37
CA GLY A 336 -6.91 7.79 -2.36
C GLY A 336 -8.10 8.70 -2.71
N PHE A 337 -8.11 9.95 -2.24
CA PHE A 337 -9.26 10.83 -2.43
C PHE A 337 -9.43 11.34 -3.88
N PRO A 338 -8.41 11.91 -4.56
CA PRO A 338 -8.45 12.18 -6.00
C PRO A 338 -8.85 10.96 -6.81
N LEU A 339 -8.28 9.79 -6.52
CA LEU A 339 -8.65 8.56 -7.21
C LEU A 339 -10.15 8.21 -7.06
N ALA A 340 -10.73 8.41 -5.87
CA ALA A 340 -12.17 8.24 -5.65
C ALA A 340 -13.02 9.22 -6.49
N ILE A 341 -12.56 10.46 -6.71
CA ILE A 341 -13.22 11.42 -7.62
C ILE A 341 -13.21 10.88 -9.06
N ALA A 342 -12.04 10.41 -9.53
CA ALA A 342 -11.92 9.87 -10.88
C ALA A 342 -12.87 8.68 -11.10
N PHE A 343 -12.93 7.76 -10.13
CA PHE A 343 -13.86 6.63 -10.14
C PHE A 343 -15.32 7.07 -10.12
N PHE A 344 -15.69 8.01 -9.25
CA PHE A 344 -17.05 8.55 -9.20
C PHE A 344 -17.50 9.13 -10.55
N LEU A 345 -16.64 9.90 -11.20
CA LEU A 345 -16.94 10.47 -12.51
C LEU A 345 -17.03 9.42 -13.64
N CYS A 346 -16.54 8.20 -13.39
CA CYS A 346 -16.67 7.05 -14.27
C CYS A 346 -17.92 6.21 -14.02
N GLU A 347 -18.71 6.47 -12.97
CA GLU A 347 -19.95 5.74 -12.68
C GLU A 347 -20.95 5.87 -13.84
N LYS A 348 -21.72 4.80 -14.07
CA LYS A 348 -22.71 4.76 -15.16
C LYS A 348 -23.76 5.87 -15.00
N GLU A 349 -24.33 6.01 -13.81
CA GLU A 349 -25.37 7.00 -13.53
C GLU A 349 -24.84 8.44 -13.60
N VAL A 350 -23.55 8.63 -13.29
CA VAL A 350 -22.89 9.93 -13.45
C VAL A 350 -22.70 10.22 -14.94
N LYS A 351 -22.23 9.25 -15.73
CA LYS A 351 -22.10 9.41 -17.19
C LYS A 351 -23.40 9.85 -17.85
N GLU A 352 -24.54 9.30 -17.41
CA GLU A 352 -25.87 9.66 -17.90
C GLU A 352 -26.22 11.14 -17.68
N ILE A 353 -25.79 11.74 -16.56
CA ILE A 353 -26.01 13.18 -16.29
C ILE A 353 -25.39 14.08 -17.36
N PHE A 354 -24.23 13.67 -17.93
CA PHE A 354 -23.51 14.42 -18.96
C PHE A 354 -23.97 14.09 -20.39
N ASN A 355 -24.76 13.03 -20.57
CA ASN A 355 -25.29 12.63 -21.86
C ASN A 355 -26.73 13.13 -22.09
N LYS A 356 -27.42 13.57 -21.04
CA LYS A 356 -28.68 14.29 -21.17
C LYS A 356 -28.40 15.62 -21.87
N ARG A 357 -28.93 15.76 -23.09
CA ARG A 357 -28.96 17.06 -23.79
C ARG A 357 -29.94 17.93 -23.01
N ASP A 358 -29.41 18.93 -22.31
CA ASP A 358 -30.20 20.08 -21.84
C ASP A 358 -30.61 20.92 -23.07
#